data_AF-A0A6N4RCW6-F1
#
_entry.id   AF-A0A6N4RCW6-F1
#
_cell.length_a   1.000
_cell.length_b   1.000
_cell.length_c   1.000
_cell.angle_alpha   90.00
_cell.angle_beta   90.00
_cell.angle_gamma   90.00
#
_symmetry.space_group_name_H-M   'P 1'
#
loop_
_entity.id
_entity.type
_entity.pdbx_description
1 polymer ?
#
loop_
_entity_poly.entity_id
_entity_poly.type
_entity_poly.pdbx_seq_one_letter_code
_entity_poly.pdbx_strand_id
1 'polypeptide(L)'
;MMHKHPVFRSLTDPLLFLKVPYQFFIMSCIVGVVSVVILNFRLMAVGLMVFLHIAGIIMTRKDPRWFEIVRLRFVRNELDFSQKGRRYLA
;
A
#
# COMPACT_ATOMS: atom_id res chain seq x y z
N MET A 1 18.86 -1.50 26.89
CA MET A 1 18.16 -2.79 26.76
C MET A 1 16.65 -2.64 26.50
N MET A 2 16.19 -1.63 25.74
CA MET A 2 14.75 -1.35 25.56
C MET A 2 14.06 -2.15 24.43
N HIS A 3 14.82 -2.84 23.56
CA HIS A 3 14.27 -3.57 22.40
C HIS A 3 13.42 -4.81 22.72
N LYS A 4 13.37 -5.26 23.98
CA LYS A 4 12.59 -6.44 24.40
C LYS A 4 11.14 -6.12 24.79
N HIS A 5 10.75 -4.86 24.89
CA HIS A 5 9.38 -4.54 25.29
C HIS A 5 8.41 -4.76 24.12
N PRO A 6 7.40 -5.64 24.26
CA PRO A 6 6.44 -5.94 23.18
C PRO A 6 5.68 -4.70 22.71
N VAL A 7 5.54 -3.70 23.58
CA VAL A 7 4.94 -2.39 23.27
C VAL A 7 5.75 -1.63 22.20
N PHE A 8 7.08 -1.59 22.31
CA PHE A 8 7.91 -0.90 21.31
C PHE A 8 7.85 -1.57 19.94
N ARG A 9 7.70 -2.89 19.93
CA ARG A 9 7.58 -3.67 18.69
C ARG A 9 6.24 -3.43 18.01
N SER A 10 5.13 -3.37 18.75
CA SER A 10 3.82 -3.09 18.14
C SER A 10 3.70 -1.66 17.60
N LEU A 11 4.46 -0.69 18.15
CA LEU A 11 4.49 0.68 17.64
C LEU A 11 5.36 0.85 16.38
N THR A 12 6.28 -0.08 16.11
CA THR A 12 7.25 0.03 15.00
C THR A 12 7.06 -1.01 13.90
N ASP A 13 6.29 -2.07 14.16
CA ASP A 13 5.90 -3.03 13.13
C ASP A 13 4.73 -2.48 12.30
N PRO A 14 4.77 -2.63 10.96
CA PRO A 14 3.71 -2.16 10.09
C PRO A 14 2.39 -2.87 10.43
N LEU A 15 1.30 -2.11 10.48
CA LEU A 15 -0.03 -2.66 10.77
C LEU A 15 -0.49 -3.57 9.63
N LEU A 16 -0.44 -4.89 9.87
CA LEU A 16 -0.87 -5.92 8.92
C LEU A 16 -2.31 -6.35 9.24
N PHE A 17 -3.17 -6.34 8.22
CA PHE A 17 -4.51 -6.90 8.25
C PHE A 17 -4.59 -8.09 7.29
N LEU A 18 -4.92 -9.27 7.80
CA LEU A 18 -4.97 -10.52 7.01
C LEU A 18 -3.65 -10.86 6.26
N LYS A 19 -2.49 -10.57 6.87
CA LYS A 19 -1.13 -10.70 6.28
C LYS A 19 -0.81 -9.69 5.15
N VAL A 20 -1.62 -8.66 4.97
CA VAL A 20 -1.38 -7.59 3.99
C VAL A 20 -1.37 -6.24 4.72
N PRO A 21 -0.61 -5.22 4.29
CA PRO A 21 -0.61 -3.93 4.97
C PRO A 21 -1.98 -3.29 4.93
N TYR A 22 -2.41 -2.70 6.04
CA TYR A 22 -3.75 -2.12 6.17
C TYR A 22 -4.08 -1.12 5.05
N GLN A 23 -3.12 -0.28 4.65
CA GLN A 23 -3.29 0.66 3.55
C GLN A 23 -3.54 -0.03 2.21
N PHE A 24 -2.85 -1.14 1.93
CA PHE A 24 -3.07 -1.89 0.70
C PHE A 24 -4.42 -2.60 0.70
N PHE A 25 -4.88 -3.08 1.85
CA PHE A 25 -6.21 -3.65 1.99
C PHE A 25 -7.29 -2.60 1.66
N ILE A 26 -7.19 -1.39 2.22
CA ILE A 26 -8.12 -0.30 1.89
C ILE A 26 -8.08 0.03 0.40
N MET A 27 -6.88 0.17 -0.19
CA MET A 27 -6.75 0.43 -1.63
C MET A 27 -7.37 -0.67 -2.47
N SER A 28 -7.19 -1.95 -2.10
CA SER A 28 -7.80 -3.09 -2.79
C SER A 28 -9.32 -3.06 -2.68
N CYS A 29 -9.87 -2.68 -1.53
CA CYS A 29 -11.31 -2.49 -1.36
C CYS A 29 -11.84 -1.34 -2.23
N ILE A 30 -11.15 -0.19 -2.26
CA ILE A 30 -11.53 0.95 -3.11
C ILE A 30 -11.51 0.54 -4.59
N VAL A 31 -10.42 -0.08 -5.05
CA VAL A 31 -10.29 -0.59 -6.43
C VAL A 31 -11.38 -1.61 -6.73
N GLY A 32 -11.69 -2.50 -5.79
CA GLY A 32 -12.77 -3.47 -5.92
C GLY A 32 -14.13 -2.80 -6.11
N VAL A 33 -14.49 -1.84 -5.26
CA VAL A 33 -15.74 -1.06 -5.36
C VAL A 33 -15.82 -0.33 -6.70
N VAL A 34 -14.77 0.40 -7.07
CA VAL A 34 -14.69 1.12 -8.35
C VAL A 34 -14.85 0.17 -9.53
N SER A 35 -14.20 -0.99 -9.48
CA SER A 35 -14.25 -2.00 -10.53
C SER A 35 -15.64 -2.64 -10.68
N VAL A 36 -16.35 -2.89 -9.55
CA VAL A 36 -17.75 -3.36 -9.57
C VAL A 36 -18.66 -2.34 -10.24
N VAL A 37 -18.49 -1.05 -9.94
CA VAL A 37 -19.29 0.02 -10.54
C VAL A 37 -19.02 0.13 -12.05
N ILE A 38 -17.75 0.14 -12.47
CA ILE A 38 -17.36 0.25 -13.88
C ILE A 38 -17.85 -0.95 -14.70
N LEU A 39 -17.78 -2.16 -14.12
CA LEU A 39 -18.16 -3.39 -14.80
C LEU A 39 -19.66 -3.70 -14.71
N ASN A 40 -20.50 -2.72 -14.34
CA ASN A 40 -21.95 -2.88 -14.20
C ASN A 40 -22.34 -4.06 -13.29
N PHE A 41 -21.75 -4.13 -12.09
CA PHE A 41 -22.03 -5.15 -11.08
C PHE A 41 -21.74 -6.59 -11.52
N ARG A 42 -20.92 -6.80 -12.55
CA ARG A 42 -20.48 -8.14 -12.95
C ARG A 42 -19.56 -8.75 -11.90
N LEU A 43 -19.81 -10.03 -11.59
CA LEU A 43 -19.02 -10.83 -10.64
C LEU A 43 -17.53 -10.94 -11.01
N MET A 44 -17.14 -10.65 -12.26
CA MET A 44 -15.74 -10.56 -12.68
C MET A 44 -14.92 -9.54 -11.87
N ALA A 45 -15.55 -8.48 -11.34
CA ALA A 45 -14.89 -7.52 -10.47
C ALA A 45 -14.41 -8.14 -9.14
N VAL A 46 -15.12 -9.17 -8.64
CA VAL A 46 -14.72 -9.92 -7.44
C VAL A 46 -13.43 -10.69 -7.71
N GLY A 47 -13.28 -11.25 -8.91
CA GLY A 47 -12.05 -11.94 -9.31
C GLY A 47 -10.82 -11.04 -9.28
N LEU A 48 -10.95 -9.79 -9.75
CA LEU A 48 -9.88 -8.79 -9.69
C LEU A 48 -9.50 -8.45 -8.24
N MET A 49 -10.48 -8.27 -7.36
CA MET A 49 -10.23 -7.98 -5.95
C MET A 49 -9.48 -9.14 -5.27
N VAL A 50 -9.90 -10.38 -5.49
CA VAL A 50 -9.23 -11.57 -4.95
C VAL A 50 -7.80 -11.68 -5.49
N PHE A 51 -7.61 -11.43 -6.78
CA PHE A 51 -6.29 -11.45 -7.40
C PHE A 51 -5.35 -10.40 -6.78
N LEU A 52 -5.80 -9.15 -6.63
CA LEU A 52 -5.02 -8.09 -5.99
C LEU A 52 -4.67 -8.43 -4.54
N HIS A 53 -5.61 -9.02 -3.79
CA HIS A 53 -5.35 -9.43 -2.42
C HIS A 53 -4.28 -10.52 -2.33
N ILE A 54 -4.36 -11.54 -3.18
CA ILE A 54 -3.34 -12.61 -3.24
C ILE A 54 -1.98 -12.05 -3.66
N ALA A 55 -1.93 -11.16 -4.65
CA ALA A 55 -0.69 -10.48 -5.04
C ALA A 55 -0.09 -9.69 -3.87
N GLY A 56 -0.93 -8.98 -3.11
CA GLY A 56 -0.54 -8.29 -1.89
C GLY A 56 0.09 -9.23 -0.85
N ILE A 57 -0.53 -10.39 -0.61
CA ILE A 57 0.00 -11.44 0.29
C ILE A 57 1.38 -11.92 -0.19
N ILE A 58 1.55 -12.19 -1.48
CA ILE A 58 2.83 -12.67 -2.03
C ILE A 58 3.93 -11.62 -1.84
N MET A 59 3.63 -10.35 -2.14
CA MET A 59 4.58 -9.25 -1.98
C MET A 59 5.00 -9.05 -0.52
N THR A 60 4.07 -9.21 0.43
CA THR A 60 4.37 -9.04 1.87
C THR A 60 4.97 -10.26 2.55
N ARG A 61 4.97 -11.44 1.92
CA ARG A 61 5.70 -12.61 2.46
C ARG A 61 7.21 -12.37 2.54
N LYS A 62 7.78 -11.57 1.64
CA LYS A 62 9.23 -11.35 1.57
C LYS A 62 9.69 -10.22 2.49
N ASP A 63 8.95 -9.11 2.51
CA ASP A 63 9.22 -7.99 3.40
C ASP A 63 7.92 -7.21 3.71
N PRO A 64 7.47 -7.16 4.97
CA PRO A 64 6.25 -6.43 5.33
C PRO A 64 6.39 -4.91 5.12
N ARG A 65 7.62 -4.38 5.02
CA ARG A 65 7.89 -2.95 4.79
C ARG A 65 8.01 -2.57 3.32
N TRP A 66 7.88 -3.53 2.39
CA TRP A 66 8.03 -3.27 0.97
C TRP A 66 7.15 -2.11 0.48
N PHE A 67 5.88 -2.09 0.91
CA PHE A 67 4.93 -1.03 0.55
C PHE A 67 5.30 0.35 1.12
N GLU A 68 5.87 0.40 2.32
CA GLU A 68 6.33 1.65 2.94
C GLU A 68 7.52 2.23 2.17
N ILE A 69 8.47 1.39 1.75
CA ILE A 69 9.63 1.80 0.95
C ILE A 69 9.19 2.33 -0.42
N VAL A 70 8.23 1.66 -1.06
CA VAL A 70 7.66 2.10 -2.35
C VAL A 70 6.96 3.45 -2.18
N ARG A 71 6.17 3.62 -1.13
CA ARG A 71 5.51 4.90 -0.82
C ARG A 71 6.53 6.02 -0.61
N LEU A 72 7.57 5.80 0.19
CA LEU A 72 8.62 6.78 0.43
C LEU A 72 9.37 7.15 -0.86
N ARG A 73 9.59 6.18 -1.76
CA ARG A 73 10.17 6.43 -3.08
C ARG A 73 9.27 7.30 -3.94
N PHE A 74 7.96 7.05 -3.90
CA PHE A 74 6.99 7.85 -4.66
C PHE A 74 6.96 9.31 -4.18
N VAL A 75 6.85 9.52 -2.86
CA VAL A 75 6.88 10.87 -2.25
C VAL A 75 8.18 11.59 -2.57
N ARG A 76 9.33 10.90 -2.49
CA ARG A 76 10.62 11.49 -2.85
C ARG A 76 10.63 11.99 -4.31
N ASN A 77 10.09 11.20 -5.23
CA ASN A 77 10.04 11.59 -6.64
C ASN A 77 9.14 12.83 -6.84
N GLU A 78 8.00 12.91 -6.16
CA GLU A 78 7.13 14.09 -6.22
C GLU A 78 7.82 15.36 -5.73
N LEU A 79 8.57 15.28 -4.63
CA LEU A 79 9.33 16.40 -4.09
C LEU A 79 10.41 16.86 -5.06
N ASP A 80 11.07 15.92 -5.75
CA ASP A 80 12.10 16.22 -6.74
C ASP A 80 11.50 16.93 -7.97
N PHE A 81 10.34 16.48 -8.46
CA PHE A 81 9.58 17.17 -9.50
C PHE A 81 9.16 18.59 -9.09
N SER A 82 8.66 18.75 -7.85
CA SER A 82 8.26 20.06 -7.32
C SER A 82 9.45 21.02 -7.18
N GLN A 83 10.60 20.53 -6.71
CA GLN A 83 11.85 21.28 -6.62
C GLN A 83 12.34 21.72 -8.01
N LYS A 84 12.34 20.80 -8.99
CA LYS A 84 12.73 21.11 -10.37
C LYS A 84 11.82 22.17 -10.99
N GLY A 85 10.51 22.04 -10.83
CA GLY A 85 9.52 23.02 -11.32
C GLY A 85 9.75 24.42 -10.76
N ARG A 86 10.06 24.54 -9.46
CA ARG A 86 10.40 25.84 -8.84
C ARG A 86 11.69 26.47 -9.38
N ARG A 87 12.66 25.67 -9.80
CA ARG A 87 13.92 26.16 -10.41
C ARG A 87 13.75 26.73 -11.83
N TYR A 88 12.70 26.35 -12.56
CA TYR A 88 12.43 26.90 -13.89
C TYR A 88 11.58 28.17 -13.87
N LEU A 89 10.99 28.50 -12.72
CA LEU A 89 10.13 29.67 -12.52
C LEU A 89 10.83 30.82 -11.76
N ALA A 90 12.10 30.64 -11.38
CA ALA A 90 12.97 31.63 -10.76
C ALA A 90 14.07 32.03 -11.75
#